data_AF-A0A8T9C6L3-F1
#
_entry.id   AF-A0A8T9C6L3-F1
#
_cell.length_a   1.000
_cell.length_b   1.000
_cell.length_c   1.000
_cell.angle_alpha   90.00
_cell.angle_beta   90.00
_cell.angle_gamma   90.00
#
_symmetry.space_group_name_H-M   'P 1'
#
loop_
_entity.id
_entity.type
_entity.pdbx_description
1 polymer ?
#
loop_
_entity_poly.entity_id
_entity_poly.type
_entity_poly.pdbx_seq_one_letter_code
_entity_poly.pdbx_strand_id
1 'polypeptide(L)'
;MELLKLAALIYLQRASRNFSGTSPQIDAMVQKAHLILDDLENFNLAFPLLIIGCEARTDKQRISILKHIEKAMTTSTLRSLHGLRDILQQIWVQDDLAVDYELDYLQRLCPVLSDVGNLSELVHGIVLLRNSGYQGSNAD
;
A
#
# COMPACT_ATOMS: atom_id res chain seq x y z
N MET A 1 10.97 12.51 4.84
CA MET A 1 11.88 11.52 4.22
C MET A 1 11.78 10.13 4.86
N GLU A 2 11.72 10.01 6.20
CA GLU A 2 11.69 8.70 6.87
C GLU A 2 10.46 7.84 6.54
N LEU A 3 9.27 8.46 6.44
CA LEU A 3 8.05 7.76 6.07
C LEU A 3 8.12 7.09 4.69
N LEU A 4 8.75 7.77 3.71
CA LEU A 4 9.00 7.22 2.39
C LEU A 4 9.93 6.00 2.44
N LYS A 5 10.97 6.04 3.30
CA LYS A 5 11.90 4.91 3.50
C LYS A 5 11.16 3.71 4.10
N LEU A 6 10.34 3.93 5.13
CA LEU A 6 9.54 2.86 5.75
C LEU A 6 8.60 2.23 4.74
N ALA A 7 7.86 3.03 3.98
CA ALA A 7 6.98 2.53 2.92
C ALA A 7 7.73 1.71 1.86
N ALA A 8 8.90 2.19 1.40
CA ALA A 8 9.70 1.46 0.43
C ALA A 8 10.21 0.11 0.98
N LEU A 9 10.64 0.07 2.25
CA LEU A 9 11.11 -1.16 2.89
C LEU A 9 9.98 -2.17 3.11
N ILE A 10 8.81 -1.72 3.58
CA ILE A 10 7.61 -2.56 3.72
C ILE A 10 7.27 -3.16 2.35
N TYR A 11 7.13 -2.31 1.33
CA TYR A 11 6.82 -2.76 -0.03
C TYR A 11 7.83 -3.78 -0.54
N LEU A 12 9.13 -3.52 -0.37
CA LEU A 12 10.18 -4.43 -0.83
C LEU A 12 10.13 -5.79 -0.12
N GLN A 13 9.96 -5.80 1.21
CA GLN A 13 9.86 -7.05 1.98
C GLN A 13 8.65 -7.88 1.59
N ARG A 14 7.53 -7.22 1.35
CA ARG A 14 6.29 -7.85 0.90
C ARG A 14 6.38 -8.37 -0.53
N ALA A 15 6.79 -7.52 -1.46
CA ALA A 15 6.85 -7.83 -2.88
C ALA A 15 7.91 -8.88 -3.22
N SER A 16 9.09 -8.84 -2.59
CA SER A 16 10.16 -9.81 -2.86
C SER A 16 9.80 -11.24 -2.48
N ARG A 17 8.90 -11.43 -1.51
CA ARG A 17 8.41 -12.73 -1.06
C ARG A 17 6.99 -13.04 -1.53
N ASN A 18 6.36 -12.06 -2.18
CA ASN A 18 4.95 -12.04 -2.53
C ASN A 18 4.01 -12.41 -1.36
N PHE A 19 4.38 -12.05 -0.11
CA PHE A 19 3.77 -12.58 1.11
C PHE A 19 2.94 -11.53 1.87
N SER A 20 1.69 -11.86 2.22
CA SER A 20 0.76 -10.96 2.93
C SER A 20 0.50 -11.30 4.40
N GLY A 21 0.99 -12.43 4.91
CA GLY A 21 0.77 -12.83 6.30
C GLY A 21 1.44 -11.93 7.35
N THR A 22 1.37 -12.31 8.62
CA THR A 22 1.95 -11.51 9.72
C THR A 22 3.48 -11.49 9.68
N SER A 23 4.09 -10.36 10.02
CA SER A 23 5.55 -10.25 10.16
C SER A 23 5.89 -9.23 11.24
N PRO A 24 6.49 -9.64 12.38
CA PRO A 24 6.80 -8.72 13.47
C PRO A 24 7.68 -7.53 13.04
N GLN A 25 8.56 -7.75 12.06
CA GLN A 25 9.40 -6.70 11.50
C GLN A 25 8.57 -5.66 10.72
N ILE A 26 7.62 -6.12 9.90
CA ILE A 26 6.71 -5.24 9.16
C ILE A 26 5.78 -4.52 10.13
N ASP A 27 5.23 -5.22 11.11
CA ASP A 27 4.35 -4.64 12.12
C ASP A 27 5.04 -3.51 12.89
N ALA A 28 6.31 -3.67 13.26
CA ALA A 28 7.10 -2.62 13.89
C ALA A 28 7.32 -1.41 12.96
N MET A 29 7.60 -1.64 11.68
CA MET A 29 7.73 -0.56 10.69
C MET A 29 6.41 0.20 10.48
N VAL A 30 5.29 -0.52 10.44
CA VAL A 30 3.94 0.05 10.28
C VAL A 30 3.55 0.87 11.51
N GLN A 31 3.78 0.36 12.72
CA GLN A 31 3.56 1.13 13.95
C GLN A 31 4.37 2.43 13.96
N LYS A 32 5.66 2.37 13.61
CA LYS A 32 6.50 3.56 13.49
C LYS A 32 6.00 4.52 12.42
N ALA A 33 5.51 4.01 11.29
CA ALA A 33 4.98 4.82 10.21
C ALA A 33 3.71 5.58 10.63
N HIS A 34 2.81 4.96 11.40
CA HIS A 34 1.65 5.63 11.98
C HIS A 34 2.04 6.76 12.95
N LEU A 35 3.02 6.53 13.84
CA LEU A 35 3.52 7.58 14.73
C LEU A 35 4.06 8.78 13.96
N ILE A 36 4.86 8.54 12.91
CA ILE A 36 5.39 9.61 12.06
C ILE A 36 4.25 10.33 11.32
N LEU A 37 3.26 9.60 10.80
CA LEU A 37 2.11 10.21 10.13
C LEU A 37 1.32 11.14 11.07
N ASP A 38 1.09 10.71 12.31
CA ASP A 38 0.35 11.49 13.31
C ASP A 38 1.09 12.79 13.68
N ASP A 39 2.43 12.80 13.64
CA ASP A 39 3.27 13.98 13.89
C ASP A 39 3.42 14.92 12.67
N LEU A 40 3.05 14.49 11.46
CA LEU A 40 3.20 15.29 10.25
C LEU A 40 2.02 16.24 10.05
N GLU A 41 2.28 17.54 10.10
CA GLU A 41 1.25 18.54 9.81
C GLU A 41 0.80 18.49 8.35
N ASN A 42 1.72 18.37 7.38
CA ASN A 42 1.39 18.32 5.97
C ASN A 42 2.18 17.18 5.29
N PHE A 43 1.48 16.18 4.77
CA PHE A 43 2.07 15.08 4.01
C PHE A 43 1.14 14.66 2.88
N ASN A 44 1.65 14.65 1.63
CA ASN A 44 0.82 14.46 0.44
C ASN A 44 1.40 13.48 -0.58
N LEU A 45 2.35 12.62 -0.18
CA LEU A 45 2.87 11.60 -1.07
C LEU A 45 1.94 10.38 -1.09
N ALA A 46 1.41 10.08 -2.28
CA ALA A 46 0.48 8.96 -2.47
C ALA A 46 1.10 7.59 -2.17
N PHE A 47 2.36 7.37 -2.58
CA PHE A 47 3.02 6.07 -2.40
C PHE A 47 3.12 5.63 -0.93
N PRO A 48 3.64 6.45 0.01
CA PRO A 48 3.69 6.02 1.40
C PRO A 48 2.32 5.81 2.02
N LEU A 49 1.34 6.67 1.72
CA LEU A 49 -0.03 6.51 2.19
C LEU A 49 -0.67 5.21 1.67
N LEU A 50 -0.40 4.84 0.42
CA LEU A 50 -0.85 3.57 -0.17
C LEU A 50 -0.25 2.38 0.59
N ILE A 51 1.08 2.31 0.69
CA ILE A 51 1.74 1.14 1.29
C ILE A 51 1.39 0.98 2.76
N ILE A 52 1.38 2.07 3.53
CA ILE A 52 1.03 2.01 4.96
C ILE A 52 -0.46 1.68 5.12
N GLY A 53 -1.33 2.24 4.27
CA GLY A 53 -2.74 1.91 4.24
C GLY A 53 -3.03 0.44 3.95
N CYS A 54 -2.24 -0.19 3.08
CA CYS A 54 -2.33 -1.64 2.83
C CYS A 54 -1.95 -2.49 4.05
N GLU A 55 -1.23 -1.95 5.02
CA GLU A 55 -0.88 -2.67 6.26
C GLU A 55 -1.82 -2.33 7.43
N ALA A 56 -2.88 -1.54 7.21
CA ALA A 56 -3.87 -1.20 8.23
C ALA A 56 -4.81 -2.39 8.51
N ARG A 57 -4.47 -3.17 9.54
CA ARG A 57 -5.20 -4.40 9.94
C ARG A 57 -6.30 -4.18 10.97
N THR A 58 -6.47 -2.95 11.45
CA THR A 58 -7.49 -2.59 12.45
C THR A 58 -8.26 -1.37 12.00
N ASP A 59 -9.54 -1.27 12.40
CA ASP A 59 -10.37 -0.11 12.10
C ASP A 59 -9.72 1.21 12.55
N LYS A 60 -9.03 1.19 13.70
CA LYS A 60 -8.29 2.36 14.20
C LYS A 60 -7.21 2.82 13.21
N GLN A 61 -6.43 1.90 12.65
CA GLN A 61 -5.41 2.22 11.64
C GLN A 61 -6.04 2.68 10.33
N ARG A 62 -7.11 2.02 9.87
CA ARG A 62 -7.85 2.39 8.66
C ARG A 62 -8.40 3.81 8.76
N ILE A 63 -9.04 4.15 9.89
CA ILE A 63 -9.54 5.51 10.18
C ILE A 63 -8.40 6.54 10.21
N SER A 64 -7.26 6.22 10.84
CA SER A 64 -6.09 7.11 10.87
C SER A 64 -5.60 7.42 9.44
N ILE A 65 -5.47 6.41 8.58
CA ILE A 65 -5.03 6.60 7.19
C ILE A 65 -6.02 7.44 6.38
N LEU A 66 -7.33 7.20 6.51
CA LEU A 66 -8.35 8.02 5.83
C LEU A 66 -8.27 9.49 6.23
N LYS A 67 -8.08 9.80 7.52
CA LYS A 67 -7.89 11.18 8.00
C LYS A 67 -6.66 11.84 7.37
N HIS A 68 -5.55 11.11 7.27
CA HIS A 68 -4.32 11.60 6.65
C HIS A 68 -4.50 11.85 5.15
N ILE A 69 -5.23 10.99 4.43
CA ILE A 69 -5.56 11.19 3.02
C ILE A 69 -6.46 12.41 2.83
N GLU A 70 -7.50 12.57 3.65
CA GLU A 70 -8.39 13.74 3.59
C GLU A 70 -7.61 15.03 3.81
N LYS A 71 -6.73 15.07 4.82
CA LYS A 71 -5.84 16.22 5.07
C LYS A 71 -4.90 16.49 3.89
N ALA A 72 -4.30 15.43 3.32
CA ALA A 72 -3.44 15.53 2.15
C ALA A 72 -4.19 16.11 0.94
N MET A 73 -5.46 15.73 0.74
CA MET A 73 -6.31 16.25 -0.35
C MET A 73 -6.68 17.73 -0.17
N THR A 74 -6.88 18.21 1.07
CA THR A 74 -7.15 19.64 1.31
C THR A 74 -5.98 20.56 0.93
N THR A 75 -4.77 20.02 0.92
CA THR A 75 -3.52 20.77 0.67
C THR A 75 -2.90 20.47 -0.69
N SER A 76 -3.48 19.59 -1.49
CA SER A 76 -2.87 19.05 -2.71
C SER A 76 -3.87 18.96 -3.86
N THR A 77 -3.46 19.37 -5.06
CA THR A 77 -4.23 19.21 -6.31
C THR A 77 -3.94 17.89 -7.04
N LEU A 78 -3.21 16.97 -6.39
CA LEU A 78 -2.75 15.73 -7.01
C LEU A 78 -3.90 14.73 -7.22
N ARG A 79 -4.21 14.46 -8.49
CA ARG A 79 -5.20 13.44 -8.90
C ARG A 79 -4.95 12.06 -8.28
N SER A 80 -3.68 11.70 -8.06
CA SER A 80 -3.30 10.41 -7.46
C SER A 80 -3.80 10.22 -6.03
N LEU A 81 -4.07 11.30 -5.28
CA LEU A 81 -4.66 11.22 -3.93
C LEU A 81 -6.18 11.02 -3.96
N HIS A 82 -6.86 11.54 -4.99
CA HIS A 82 -8.32 11.44 -5.10
C HIS A 82 -8.80 9.99 -5.23
N GLY A 83 -8.07 9.15 -5.98
CA GLY A 83 -8.40 7.72 -6.10
C GLY A 83 -7.83 6.85 -4.98
N LEU A 84 -6.93 7.38 -4.15
CA LEU A 84 -6.21 6.58 -3.15
C LEU A 84 -7.13 6.03 -2.05
N ARG A 85 -8.11 6.84 -1.65
CA ARG A 85 -9.15 6.42 -0.68
C ARG A 85 -9.90 5.20 -1.20
N ASP A 86 -10.42 5.27 -2.42
CA ASP A 86 -11.23 4.21 -3.01
C ASP A 86 -10.42 2.91 -3.17
N ILE A 87 -9.17 3.04 -3.61
CA ILE A 87 -8.21 1.93 -3.71
C ILE A 87 -8.03 1.21 -2.37
N LEU A 88 -7.74 1.96 -1.31
CA LEU A 88 -7.51 1.37 0.01
C LEU A 88 -8.76 0.72 0.57
N GLN A 89 -9.92 1.36 0.39
CA GLN A 89 -11.19 0.78 0.84
C GLN A 89 -11.51 -0.52 0.10
N GLN A 90 -11.26 -0.60 -1.22
CA GLN A 90 -11.42 -1.83 -1.98
C GLN A 90 -10.46 -2.93 -1.49
N ILE A 91 -9.20 -2.60 -1.23
CA ILE A 91 -8.23 -3.56 -0.67
C ILE A 91 -8.71 -4.09 0.68
N TRP A 92 -9.16 -3.21 1.59
CA TRP A 92 -9.65 -3.63 2.90
C TRP A 92 -10.89 -4.51 2.82
N VAL A 93 -11.82 -4.22 1.89
CA VAL A 93 -12.98 -5.09 1.63
C VAL A 93 -12.51 -6.46 1.14
N GLN A 94 -11.52 -6.53 0.24
CA GLN A 94 -10.97 -7.81 -0.20
C GLN A 94 -10.30 -8.59 0.94
N ASP A 95 -9.55 -7.90 1.82
CA ASP A 95 -8.93 -8.53 2.98
C ASP A 95 -9.97 -9.11 3.95
N ASP A 96 -11.03 -8.35 4.22
CA ASP A 96 -12.10 -8.76 5.14
C ASP A 96 -12.88 -9.96 4.57
N LEU A 97 -12.93 -10.11 3.24
CA LEU A 97 -13.55 -11.23 2.54
C LEU A 97 -12.61 -12.44 2.38
N ALA A 98 -11.29 -12.26 2.46
CA ALA A 98 -10.30 -13.32 2.33
C ALA A 98 -10.18 -14.13 3.64
N VAL A 99 -11.24 -14.88 3.95
CA VAL A 99 -11.35 -15.64 5.22
C VAL A 99 -10.49 -16.91 5.23
N ASP A 100 -10.13 -17.45 4.06
CA ASP A 100 -9.52 -18.81 3.95
C ASP A 100 -8.28 -18.91 3.03
N TYR A 101 -7.73 -17.81 2.51
CA TYR A 101 -6.50 -17.85 1.72
C TYR A 101 -5.67 -16.58 1.88
N GLU A 102 -4.35 -16.73 2.07
CA GLU A 102 -3.44 -15.59 1.99
C GLU A 102 -3.33 -15.16 0.54
N LEU A 103 -3.86 -13.98 0.22
CA LEU A 103 -3.62 -13.35 -1.08
C LEU A 103 -2.14 -13.02 -1.23
N ASP A 104 -1.55 -13.42 -2.35
CA ASP A 104 -0.25 -12.93 -2.79
C ASP A 104 -0.21 -11.40 -2.76
N TYR A 105 0.82 -10.81 -2.13
CA TYR A 105 0.84 -9.37 -1.86
C TYR A 105 0.68 -8.51 -3.12
N LEU A 106 1.28 -8.91 -4.23
CA LEU A 106 1.13 -8.19 -5.49
C LEU A 106 -0.24 -8.43 -6.15
N GLN A 107 -0.84 -9.61 -5.97
CA GLN A 107 -2.20 -9.90 -6.46
C GLN A 107 -3.26 -9.17 -5.64
N ARG A 108 -2.98 -8.84 -4.38
CA ARG A 108 -3.80 -7.96 -3.55
C ARG A 108 -3.81 -6.51 -4.07
N LEU A 109 -2.68 -6.03 -4.61
CA LEU A 109 -2.54 -4.66 -5.12
C LEU A 109 -3.03 -4.52 -6.58
N CYS A 110 -2.78 -5.51 -7.43
CA CYS A 110 -2.91 -5.39 -8.89
C CYS A 110 -4.34 -5.19 -9.43
N PRO A 111 -5.39 -5.90 -8.97
CA PRO A 111 -6.75 -5.77 -9.50
C PRO A 111 -7.31 -4.37 -9.30
N VAL A 112 -7.11 -3.81 -8.10
CA VAL A 112 -7.55 -2.47 -7.71
C VAL A 112 -6.81 -1.39 -8.52
N LEU A 113 -5.52 -1.60 -8.76
CA LEU A 113 -4.70 -0.70 -9.57
C LEU A 113 -5.00 -0.74 -11.07
N SER A 114 -5.61 -1.82 -11.57
CA SER A 114 -5.96 -2.00 -12.99
C SER A 114 -7.30 -1.35 -13.35
N ASP A 115 -8.19 -1.20 -12.38
CA ASP A 115 -9.57 -0.70 -12.56
C ASP A 115 -9.66 0.83 -12.44
N VAL A 116 -8.74 1.46 -11.70
CA VAL A 116 -8.68 2.92 -11.56
C VAL A 116 -7.96 3.55 -12.76
N GLY A 117 -8.75 3.97 -13.75
CA GLY A 117 -8.26 4.72 -14.91
C GLY A 117 -7.43 5.95 -14.48
N ASN A 118 -6.12 5.92 -14.78
CA ASN A 118 -5.07 6.92 -14.49
C ASN A 118 -4.31 6.83 -13.14
N LEU A 119 -3.69 5.69 -12.86
CA LEU A 119 -2.47 5.63 -12.04
C LEU A 119 -1.26 5.08 -12.84
N SER A 120 -1.01 5.65 -14.02
CA SER A 120 0.03 5.13 -14.92
C SER A 120 1.42 5.08 -14.26
N GLU A 121 1.81 6.02 -13.41
CA GLU A 121 3.17 6.03 -12.84
C GLU A 121 3.38 5.02 -11.69
N LEU A 122 2.42 4.91 -10.76
CA LEU A 122 2.51 3.96 -9.64
C LEU A 122 2.30 2.52 -10.11
N VAL A 123 1.38 2.31 -11.05
CA VAL A 123 1.11 1.01 -11.64
C VAL A 123 2.24 0.59 -12.57
N HIS A 124 2.80 1.49 -13.40
CA HIS A 124 4.00 1.15 -14.18
C HIS A 124 5.18 0.81 -13.26
N GLY A 125 5.39 1.54 -12.16
CA GLY A 125 6.46 1.19 -11.20
C GLY A 125 6.30 -0.21 -10.62
N ILE A 126 5.08 -0.57 -10.19
CA ILE A 126 4.79 -1.90 -9.62
C ILE A 126 4.83 -3.00 -10.70
N VAL A 127 4.31 -2.74 -11.91
CA VAL A 127 4.31 -3.69 -13.04
C VAL A 127 5.70 -3.89 -13.64
N LEU A 128 6.54 -2.85 -13.72
CA LEU A 128 7.94 -2.96 -14.15
C LEU A 128 8.78 -3.77 -13.14
N LEU A 129 8.48 -3.65 -11.84
CA LEU A 129 9.10 -4.50 -10.81
C LEU A 129 8.62 -5.96 -10.91
N ARG A 130 7.34 -6.20 -11.26
CA ARG A 130 6.81 -7.54 -11.56
C ARG A 130 7.52 -8.19 -12.76
N ASN A 131 7.76 -7.43 -13.82
CA ASN A 131 8.37 -7.97 -15.04
C ASN A 131 9.91 -8.09 -14.97
N SER A 132 10.54 -7.54 -13.94
CA SER A 132 11.99 -7.65 -13.72
C SER A 132 12.38 -8.73 -12.70
N GLY A 133 11.42 -9.33 -11.99
CA GLY A 133 11.65 -10.44 -11.06
C GLY A 133 10.79 -11.66 -11.41
N TYR A 134 11.46 -12.78 -11.73
CA TYR A 134 10.90 -14.13 -11.94
C TYR A 134 10.21 -14.41 -13.29
N GLN A 135 11.00 -14.86 -14.28
CA GLN A 135 10.61 -16.04 -15.03
C GLN A 135 11.03 -17.26 -14.23
N GLY A 136 10.07 -17.87 -13.52
CA GLY A 136 10.26 -19.20 -12.97
C GLY A 136 10.46 -20.17 -14.13
N SER A 137 11.69 -20.66 -14.28
CA SER A 137 12.01 -21.83 -15.09
C SER A 137 11.22 -23.01 -14.54
N ASN A 138 10.10 -23.37 -15.17
CA ASN A 138 9.64 -24.75 -15.12
C ASN A 138 10.60 -25.57 -16.00
N ALA A 139 11.59 -26.17 -15.35
CA ALA A 139 12.29 -27.32 -15.90
C ALA A 139 11.76 -28.54 -15.17
N ASP A 140 10.80 -29.20 -15.80
CA ASP A 140 10.60 -30.65 -15.73
C ASP A 140 10.79 -31.20 -17.16
#